data_AF-A0AAD6IA52-F1
#
_entry.id   AF-A0AAD6IA52-F1
#
_cell.length_a   1.000
_cell.length_b   1.000
_cell.length_c   1.000
_cell.angle_alpha   90.00
_cell.angle_beta   90.00
_cell.angle_gamma   90.00
#
_symmetry.space_group_name_H-M   'P 1'
#
loop_
_entity.id
_entity.type
_entity.pdbx_description
1 polymer ?
#
loop_
_entity_poly.entity_id
_entity_poly.type
_entity_poly.pdbx_seq_one_letter_code
_entity_poly.pdbx_strand_id
1 'polypeptide(L)'
;MGVGESIKESGLARGASRVEKFLWLRVLPNIIPLLRLFISPNIHTPRESGAALARLAVADDVEGVSGVYYEGLKEIRSSEASYDRAKQEDLWGWTLDTMARDDQERMAITLD
;
A
#
# COMPACT_ATOMS: atom_id res chain seq x y z
N MET A 1 -28.60 -12.46 -10.89
CA MET A 1 -28.85 -12.10 -9.48
C MET A 1 -27.89 -12.91 -8.62
N GLY A 2 -26.77 -12.31 -8.24
CA GLY A 2 -25.65 -12.96 -7.54
C GLY A 2 -24.88 -11.91 -6.75
N VAL A 3 -25.60 -11.12 -5.95
CA VAL A 3 -25.02 -10.08 -5.10
C VAL A 3 -24.62 -10.77 -3.80
N GLY A 4 -23.44 -11.39 -3.77
CA GLY A 4 -23.01 -12.14 -2.60
C GLY A 4 -21.52 -12.49 -2.50
N GLU A 5 -20.70 -12.17 -3.50
CA GLU A 5 -19.29 -12.55 -3.47
C GLU A 5 -18.34 -11.35 -3.40
N SER A 6 -17.42 -11.45 -2.44
CA SER A 6 -16.15 -10.72 -2.37
C SER A 6 -16.22 -9.28 -1.89
N ILE A 7 -16.73 -9.04 -0.67
CA ILE A 7 -16.06 -8.05 0.18
C ILE A 7 -15.00 -8.84 0.96
N LYS A 8 -13.85 -9.09 0.32
CA LYS A 8 -12.65 -9.48 1.07
C LYS A 8 -12.29 -8.27 1.92
N GLU A 9 -12.77 -8.26 3.15
CA GLU A 9 -12.37 -7.30 4.16
C GLU A 9 -10.85 -7.30 4.28
N SER A 10 -10.24 -6.16 4.60
CA SER A 10 -8.80 -6.07 4.89
C SER A 10 -8.35 -6.98 6.04
N GLY A 11 -9.27 -7.65 6.74
CA GLY A 11 -9.01 -8.50 7.89
C GLY A 11 -8.67 -7.73 9.16
N LEU A 12 -8.69 -6.38 9.13
CA LEU A 12 -8.33 -5.53 10.27
C LEU A 12 -9.26 -5.74 11.47
N ALA A 13 -10.54 -6.02 11.25
CA ALA A 13 -11.52 -6.26 12.32
C ALA A 13 -11.66 -7.75 12.72
N ARG A 14 -10.69 -8.62 12.37
CA ARG A 14 -10.79 -10.06 12.62
C ARG A 14 -11.02 -10.38 14.10
N GLY A 15 -10.31 -9.68 14.99
CA GLY A 15 -10.42 -9.82 16.46
C GLY A 15 -11.49 -8.96 17.13
N ALA A 16 -12.28 -8.18 16.37
CA ALA A 16 -13.19 -7.20 16.96
C ALA A 16 -14.48 -7.84 17.51
N SER A 17 -15.10 -7.16 18.48
CA SER A 17 -16.40 -7.51 19.05
C SER A 17 -17.53 -7.39 18.01
N ARG A 18 -18.71 -7.93 18.31
CA ARG A 18 -19.85 -7.94 17.36
C ARG A 18 -20.31 -6.52 16.98
N VAL A 19 -20.27 -5.58 17.92
CA VAL A 19 -20.64 -4.17 17.68
C VAL A 19 -19.60 -3.48 16.82
N GLU A 20 -18.32 -3.68 17.10
CA GLU A 20 -17.24 -3.11 16.31
C GLU A 20 -17.23 -3.66 14.89
N LYS A 21 -17.46 -4.98 14.71
CA LYS A 21 -17.64 -5.58 13.38
C LYS A 21 -18.83 -4.97 12.65
N PHE A 22 -19.94 -4.72 13.33
CA PHE A 22 -21.07 -4.04 12.72
C PHE A 22 -20.68 -2.63 12.23
N LEU A 23 -20.01 -1.83 13.07
CA LEU A 23 -19.53 -0.51 12.66
C LEU A 23 -18.55 -0.61 11.47
N TRP A 24 -17.63 -1.57 11.51
CA TRP A 24 -16.62 -1.78 10.48
C TRP A 24 -17.21 -2.17 9.12
N LEU A 25 -18.24 -3.02 9.12
CA LEU A 25 -18.81 -3.61 7.91
C LEU A 25 -20.01 -2.86 7.36
N ARG A 26 -20.71 -2.12 8.21
CA ARG A 26 -21.95 -1.42 7.82
C ARG A 26 -21.83 0.08 7.89
N VAL A 27 -21.08 0.65 8.83
CA VAL A 27 -21.02 2.11 8.98
C VAL A 27 -19.88 2.69 8.17
N LEU A 28 -18.65 2.18 8.36
CA LEU A 28 -17.46 2.73 7.71
C LEU A 28 -17.59 2.83 6.18
N PRO A 29 -17.99 1.79 5.42
CA PRO A 29 -18.04 1.88 3.97
C PRO A 29 -19.00 2.96 3.46
N ASN A 30 -20.10 3.21 4.18
CA ASN A 30 -21.12 4.19 3.80
C ASN A 30 -20.71 5.63 4.11
N ILE A 31 -19.78 5.85 5.05
CA ILE A 31 -19.29 7.20 5.37
C ILE A 31 -18.00 7.57 4.62
N ILE A 32 -17.35 6.64 3.92
CA ILE A 32 -16.13 6.91 3.13
C ILE A 32 -16.26 8.15 2.24
N PRO A 33 -17.37 8.40 1.51
CA PRO A 33 -17.50 9.61 0.70
C PRO A 33 -17.38 10.90 1.52
N LEU A 34 -17.92 10.91 2.75
CA LEU A 34 -17.79 12.03 3.67
C LEU A 34 -16.36 12.14 4.20
N LEU A 35 -15.72 11.03 4.54
CA LEU A 35 -14.32 11.02 4.98
C LEU A 35 -13.39 11.55 3.88
N ARG A 36 -13.65 11.19 2.62
CA ARG A 36 -12.93 11.73 1.46
C ARG A 36 -13.04 13.25 1.34
N LEU A 37 -14.23 13.77 1.61
CA LEU A 37 -14.52 15.19 1.51
C LEU A 37 -13.88 16.00 2.65
N PHE A 38 -13.95 15.49 3.89
CA PHE A 38 -13.57 16.27 5.08
C PHE A 38 -12.19 15.95 5.64
N ILE A 39 -11.63 14.76 5.37
CA ILE A 39 -10.35 14.31 5.94
C ILE A 39 -9.27 14.27 4.87
N SER A 40 -9.44 13.44 3.84
CA SER A 40 -8.47 13.32 2.76
C SER A 40 -9.05 12.56 1.57
N PRO A 41 -8.84 13.02 0.32
CA PRO A 41 -9.28 12.29 -0.86
C PRO A 41 -8.59 10.93 -1.02
N ASN A 42 -7.43 10.70 -0.37
CA ASN A 42 -6.63 9.48 -0.41
C ASN A 42 -7.20 8.31 0.43
N ILE A 43 -8.49 8.36 0.78
CA ILE A 43 -9.14 7.29 1.53
C ILE A 43 -9.69 6.28 0.53
N HIS A 44 -9.10 5.09 0.48
CA HIS A 44 -9.48 4.04 -0.47
C HIS A 44 -10.05 2.81 0.24
N THR A 45 -11.01 2.16 -0.43
CA THR A 45 -11.48 0.83 -0.07
C THR A 45 -10.44 -0.22 -0.47
N PRO A 46 -10.42 -1.38 0.20
CA PRO A 46 -9.53 -2.49 -0.20
C PRO A 46 -9.69 -2.91 -1.65
N ARG A 47 -10.91 -2.81 -2.21
CA ARG A 47 -11.18 -3.11 -3.62
C ARG A 47 -10.48 -2.12 -4.55
N GLU A 48 -10.60 -0.82 -4.28
CA GLU A 48 -9.96 0.22 -5.09
C GLU A 48 -8.43 0.10 -5.04
N SER A 49 -7.85 -0.07 -3.84
CA SER A 49 -6.41 -0.26 -3.67
C SER A 49 -5.91 -1.54 -4.36
N GLY A 50 -6.66 -2.65 -4.26
CA GLY A 50 -6.31 -3.90 -4.92
C GLY A 50 -6.36 -3.81 -6.44
N ALA A 51 -7.36 -3.11 -7.00
CA ALA A 51 -7.46 -2.87 -8.44
C ALA A 51 -6.31 -1.98 -8.94
N ALA A 52 -5.96 -0.92 -8.21
CA ALA A 52 -4.83 -0.07 -8.53
C ALA A 52 -3.51 -0.84 -8.51
N LEU A 53 -3.28 -1.67 -7.49
CA LEU A 53 -2.09 -2.52 -7.41
C LEU A 53 -2.03 -3.54 -8.55
N ALA A 54 -3.15 -4.18 -8.88
CA ALA A 54 -3.21 -5.11 -10.01
C ALA A 54 -2.84 -4.42 -11.33
N ARG A 55 -3.34 -3.19 -11.57
CA ARG A 55 -2.93 -2.39 -12.73
C ARG A 55 -1.42 -2.18 -12.75
N LEU A 56 -0.80 -1.75 -11.65
CA LEU A 56 0.66 -1.53 -11.58
C LEU A 56 1.48 -2.78 -11.90
N ALA A 57 0.93 -3.98 -11.66
CA ALA A 57 1.64 -5.23 -11.89
C ALA A 57 1.54 -5.74 -13.34
N VAL A 58 0.45 -5.46 -14.07
CA VAL A 58 0.17 -6.18 -15.34
C VAL A 58 -0.38 -5.31 -16.47
N ALA A 59 -0.70 -4.04 -16.24
CA ALA A 59 -1.32 -3.22 -17.27
C ALA A 59 -0.27 -2.61 -18.22
N ASP A 60 -0.60 -2.61 -19.51
CA ASP A 60 0.27 -2.08 -20.58
C ASP A 60 0.62 -0.59 -20.40
N ASP A 61 -0.26 0.19 -19.75
CA ASP A 61 -0.08 1.64 -19.57
C ASP A 61 1.00 2.01 -18.55
N VAL A 62 1.53 1.03 -17.82
CA VAL A 62 2.61 1.18 -16.83
C VAL A 62 3.77 0.21 -17.09
N GLU A 63 3.74 -0.50 -18.22
CA GLU A 63 4.80 -1.42 -18.60
C GLU A 63 6.14 -0.67 -18.76
N GLY A 64 7.18 -1.17 -18.09
CA GLY A 64 8.52 -0.58 -18.12
C GLY A 64 8.68 0.73 -17.33
N VAL A 65 7.63 1.23 -16.68
CA VAL A 65 7.72 2.44 -15.84
C VAL A 65 8.33 2.09 -14.48
N SER A 66 9.37 2.81 -14.07
CA SER A 66 10.03 2.63 -12.77
C SER A 66 10.39 3.97 -12.12
N GLY A 67 10.59 3.97 -10.80
CA GLY A 67 10.97 5.17 -10.04
C GLY A 67 9.84 6.20 -9.84
N VAL A 68 8.59 5.80 -10.10
CA VAL A 68 7.39 6.65 -10.02
C VAL A 68 6.48 6.19 -8.88
N TYR A 69 5.78 7.14 -8.24
CA TYR A 69 4.82 6.88 -7.17
C TYR A 69 3.40 7.11 -7.65
N TYR A 70 2.45 6.30 -7.17
CA TYR A 70 1.04 6.40 -7.51
C TYR A 70 0.16 6.50 -6.26
N GLU A 71 -0.86 7.35 -6.33
CA GLU A 71 -2.00 7.40 -5.42
C GLU A 71 -3.25 6.93 -6.18
N GLY A 72 -3.69 5.70 -5.90
CA GLY A 72 -4.71 5.04 -6.70
C GLY A 72 -4.25 4.89 -8.16
N LEU A 73 -4.90 5.60 -9.07
CA LEU A 73 -4.57 5.58 -10.51
C LEU A 73 -3.74 6.79 -10.96
N LYS A 74 -3.48 7.73 -10.05
CA LYS A 74 -2.83 9.00 -10.36
C LYS A 74 -1.36 8.94 -9.98
N GLU A 75 -0.49 9.30 -10.90
CA GLU A 75 0.92 9.54 -10.59
C GLU A 75 1.07 10.75 -9.65
N ILE A 76 1.89 10.58 -8.61
CA ILE A 76 2.19 11.61 -7.64
C ILE A 76 3.70 11.70 -7.39
N ARG A 77 4.14 12.85 -6.90
CA ARG A 77 5.49 13.01 -6.38
C ARG A 77 5.54 12.50 -4.94
N SER A 78 6.54 11.69 -4.59
CA SER A 78 6.78 11.33 -3.20
C SER A 78 7.33 12.52 -2.39
N SER A 79 7.53 12.32 -1.09
CA SER A 79 8.16 13.36 -0.25
C SER A 79 9.55 13.75 -0.77
N GLU A 80 9.98 14.99 -0.51
CA GLU A 80 11.32 15.46 -0.90
C GLU A 80 12.43 14.60 -0.31
N ALA A 81 12.26 14.15 0.94
CA ALA A 81 13.20 13.28 1.62
C ALA A 81 13.40 11.94 0.90
N SER A 82 12.39 11.44 0.18
CA SER A 82 12.48 10.20 -0.60
C SER A 82 13.41 10.31 -1.81
N TYR A 83 13.79 11.52 -2.24
CA TYR A 83 14.73 11.75 -3.35
C TYR A 83 16.17 11.98 -2.90
N ASP A 84 16.41 12.04 -1.59
CA ASP A 84 17.74 12.21 -1.02
C ASP A 84 18.51 10.89 -1.09
N ARG A 85 19.42 10.79 -2.07
CA ARG A 85 20.23 9.59 -2.28
C ARG A 85 21.09 9.24 -1.07
N ALA A 86 21.60 10.21 -0.33
CA ALA A 86 22.41 9.92 0.86
C ALA A 86 21.57 9.19 1.91
N LYS A 87 20.30 9.59 2.09
CA LYS A 87 19.36 8.88 2.98
C LYS A 87 18.96 7.51 2.46
N GLN A 88 18.83 7.33 1.15
CA GLN A 88 18.53 6.03 0.55
C GLN A 88 19.66 5.03 0.82
N GLU A 89 20.90 5.42 0.56
CA GLU A 89 22.09 4.58 0.77
C GLU A 89 22.32 4.29 2.26
N ASP A 90 22.16 5.30 3.12
CA ASP A 90 22.29 5.14 4.57
C ASP A 90 21.24 4.16 5.13
N LEU A 91 19.97 4.31 4.71
CA LEU A 91 18.90 3.39 5.10
C LEU A 91 19.14 1.96 4.59
N TRP A 92 19.64 1.82 3.36
CA TRP A 92 19.97 0.52 2.79
C TRP A 92 21.11 -0.15 3.56
N GLY A 93 22.20 0.59 3.83
CA GLY A 93 23.33 0.11 4.63
C GLY A 93 22.90 -0.33 6.03
N TRP A 94 22.11 0.51 6.72
CA TRP A 94 21.55 0.17 8.03
C TRP A 94 20.70 -1.10 7.99
N THR A 95 19.89 -1.28 6.94
CA THR A 95 19.04 -2.48 6.77
C THR A 95 19.89 -3.72 6.63
N LEU A 96 20.95 -3.68 5.81
CA LEU A 96 21.90 -4.79 5.67
C LEU A 96 22.57 -5.12 6.99
N ASP A 97 23.05 -4.12 7.73
CA ASP A 97 23.70 -4.32 9.03
C ASP A 97 22.76 -4.90 10.09
N THR A 98 21.46 -4.58 10.00
CA THR A 98 20.48 -4.97 11.02
C THR A 98 19.81 -6.32 10.71
N MET A 99 19.54 -6.61 9.44
CA MET A 99 18.75 -7.76 9.02
C MET A 99 19.57 -8.93 8.49
N ALA A 100 20.79 -8.70 7.97
CA ALA A 100 21.64 -9.80 7.54
C ALA A 100 22.07 -10.63 8.74
N ARG A 101 21.94 -11.96 8.63
CA ARG A 101 22.32 -12.87 9.71
C ARG A 101 23.83 -13.03 9.82
N ASP A 102 24.52 -12.89 8.68
CA ASP A 102 25.96 -12.98 8.55
C ASP A 102 26.48 -12.18 7.35
N ASP A 103 27.81 -12.08 7.25
CA ASP A 103 28.49 -11.35 6.19
C ASP A 103 28.28 -12.00 4.80
N GLN A 104 28.00 -13.30 4.73
CA GLN A 104 27.77 -13.98 3.45
C GLN A 104 26.40 -13.59 2.86
N GLU A 105 25.37 -13.55 3.69
CA GLU A 105 24.03 -13.07 3.30
C GLU A 105 24.07 -11.60 2.88
N ARG A 106 24.81 -10.76 3.62
CA ARG A 106 25.03 -9.35 3.26
C ARG A 106 25.69 -9.18 1.89
N MET A 107 26.74 -9.95 1.62
CA MET A 107 27.43 -9.90 0.32
C MET A 107 26.52 -10.38 -0.82
N ALA A 108 25.71 -11.43 -0.59
CA ALA A 108 24.79 -11.95 -1.61
C ALA A 108 23.71 -10.92 -2.01
N ILE A 109 23.18 -10.14 -1.05
CA ILE A 109 22.14 -9.12 -1.31
C ILE A 109 22.69 -7.91 -2.08
N THR A 110 24.00 -7.65 -1.99
CA THR A 110 24.63 -6.45 -2.57
C THR A 110 25.18 -6.68 -3.99
N LEU A 111 25.16 -7.92 -4.50
CA LEU A 111 25.80 -8.33 -5.76
C LEU A 111 24.86 -8.36 -6.99
N ASP A 112 23.63 -7.87 -6.86
CA ASP A 112 22.61 -7.78 -7.94
C ASP A 112 22.41 -6.31 -8.37
#